data_AF-A0A8H7R4T9-F1
#
_entry.id   AF-A0A8H7R4T9-F1
#
_cell.length_a   1.000
_cell.length_b   1.000
_cell.length_c   1.000
_cell.angle_alpha   90.00
_cell.angle_beta   90.00
_cell.angle_gamma   90.00
#
_symmetry.space_group_name_H-M   'P 1'
#
loop_
_entity.id
_entity.type
_entity.pdbx_description
1 polymer ?
#
loop_
_entity_poly.entity_id
_entity_poly.type
_entity_poly.pdbx_seq_one_letter_code
_entity_poly.pdbx_strand_id
1 'polypeptide(L)'
;MRLITCTVTIKNLDFPKGLKTIIPKNCIAIDKESSSHNEQTCVYVYACPGCLFSFYSTELLSVHILKNHTEVPNETNVFQGNGGFVGNQSSLSDQTEKILNHKVTDEEDNNVNPTDLFNECKIDERSKKIIECLNLKPLILQDEDEDKQRMLCFIPDSQHIHKYKNNNKRLKLIGPSSTSASTSNTSDCVHTPKKYTAIDKIIRTSPYCELLSFKKYVEVNEEQLMLLNTSWRSKPYLSLALSQLLAGSILANQNEALLINGIESYSRFPSVDAHYEKFIGFGLHSSIPNLVSSYPNELRFTAVHEDNSKKLIISSRSANFLVISSIRIDEKMKPEVGPTTINFIPTNKTSIYLDTSSVKKCSTIIAKGDDYELPIDMDPINHIRQLRSKFSHISTFCLARCFSDFTASSNLQPYTIYTFVNSNCKDTNDAVLGSKIMIVIADAVHTQPLNPQIKKRSFTKLEPEKKKTTSMHQALESIIGLFENDLETLQVIGNTNLASILRNVADNTTASLKHGNEYIVENIWNYFKTEYKA
;
A
#
# COMPACT_ATOMS: atom_id res chain seq x y z
N MET A 1 -33.86 29.53 -31.20
CA MET A 1 -33.12 30.36 -30.23
C MET A 1 -34.03 30.72 -29.06
N ARG A 2 -33.83 30.07 -27.91
CA ARG A 2 -34.07 30.63 -26.58
C ARG A 2 -33.03 29.98 -25.67
N LEU A 3 -32.04 30.77 -25.24
CA LEU A 3 -31.16 30.38 -24.14
C LEU A 3 -32.01 30.28 -22.88
N ILE A 4 -31.88 29.18 -22.14
CA ILE A 4 -32.32 29.10 -20.75
C ILE A 4 -31.04 29.14 -19.91
N THR A 5 -30.83 30.24 -19.20
CA THR A 5 -29.78 30.42 -18.20
C THR A 5 -30.30 29.94 -16.84
N CYS A 6 -29.62 28.97 -16.22
CA CYS A 6 -29.77 28.72 -14.78
C CYS A 6 -28.81 29.62 -14.00
N THR A 7 -29.36 30.35 -13.03
CA THR A 7 -28.60 31.18 -12.09
C THR A 7 -28.54 30.43 -10.75
N VAL A 8 -27.33 30.16 -10.22
CA VAL A 8 -27.15 29.56 -8.89
C VAL A 8 -26.83 30.67 -7.90
N THR A 9 -27.62 30.78 -6.83
CA THR A 9 -27.37 31.69 -5.71
C THR A 9 -26.80 30.91 -4.53
N ILE A 10 -25.64 31.32 -4.01
CA ILE A 10 -25.03 30.73 -2.81
C ILE A 10 -25.64 31.39 -1.58
N LYS A 11 -26.22 30.61 -0.67
CA LYS A 11 -26.47 31.03 0.71
C LYS A 11 -25.60 30.21 1.65
N ASN A 12 -24.91 30.88 2.58
CA ASN A 12 -24.26 30.25 3.71
C ASN A 12 -25.32 29.66 4.66
N LEU A 13 -25.16 28.41 5.07
CA LEU A 13 -25.87 27.83 6.20
C LEU A 13 -24.87 27.49 7.31
N ASP A 14 -25.24 27.89 8.53
CA ASP A 14 -24.53 27.59 9.77
C ASP A 14 -24.74 26.14 10.19
N PHE A 15 -23.65 25.41 10.44
CA PHE A 15 -23.67 24.07 11.03
C PHE A 15 -23.53 24.15 12.56
N PRO A 16 -24.15 23.23 13.33
CA PRO A 16 -23.92 23.12 14.77
C PRO A 16 -22.43 22.95 15.08
N LYS A 17 -21.95 23.62 16.13
CA LYS A 17 -20.54 23.58 16.58
C LYS A 17 -20.19 22.15 17.04
N GLY A 18 -19.67 21.34 16.13
CA GLY A 18 -19.19 19.98 16.42
C GLY A 18 -18.84 19.10 15.22
N LEU A 19 -19.29 19.42 14.01
CA LEU A 19 -19.19 18.51 12.84
C LEU A 19 -18.29 18.99 11.68
N LYS A 20 -17.49 20.04 11.87
CA LYS A 20 -16.65 20.61 10.78
C LYS A 20 -15.32 19.87 10.52
N THR A 21 -14.97 18.83 11.26
CA THR A 21 -13.61 18.23 11.24
C THR A 21 -13.52 16.78 10.77
N ILE A 22 -14.61 16.13 10.35
CA ILE A 22 -14.58 14.69 9.98
C ILE A 22 -15.19 14.48 8.59
N ILE A 23 -14.58 15.02 7.55
CA ILE A 23 -14.84 14.63 6.15
C ILE A 23 -13.52 14.72 5.35
N PRO A 24 -13.04 13.64 4.70
CA PRO A 24 -11.97 13.73 3.71
C PRO A 24 -12.42 14.57 2.51
N LYS A 25 -11.53 15.39 1.94
CA LYS A 25 -11.79 16.39 0.87
C LYS A 25 -12.46 15.91 -0.44
N ASN A 26 -12.98 14.69 -0.54
CA ASN A 26 -13.50 14.11 -1.79
C ASN A 26 -14.96 13.61 -1.77
N CYS A 27 -15.80 14.02 -0.81
CA CYS A 27 -17.23 13.72 -0.82
C CYS A 27 -18.07 15.01 -0.95
N ILE A 28 -19.00 15.04 -1.90
CA ILE A 28 -19.93 16.15 -2.16
C ILE A 28 -21.35 15.59 -2.13
N ALA A 29 -22.23 16.20 -1.32
CA ALA A 29 -23.67 15.94 -1.29
C ALA A 29 -24.41 16.95 -2.18
N ILE A 30 -25.49 16.51 -2.84
CA ILE A 30 -26.38 17.38 -3.64
C ILE A 30 -27.83 17.00 -3.30
N ASP A 31 -28.65 18.01 -3.04
CA ASP A 31 -30.10 17.88 -2.82
C ASP A 31 -30.87 18.19 -4.11
N LYS A 32 -32.06 17.62 -4.28
CA LYS A 32 -32.89 17.72 -5.50
C LYS A 32 -34.27 18.27 -5.14
N GLU A 33 -34.59 19.47 -5.65
CA GLU A 33 -35.99 19.87 -5.83
C GLU A 33 -36.44 19.55 -7.26
N SER A 34 -37.65 18.99 -7.37
CA SER A 34 -38.27 18.55 -8.61
C SER A 34 -39.07 19.69 -9.25
N SER A 35 -38.94 19.84 -10.57
CA SER A 35 -40.02 20.33 -11.43
C SER A 35 -39.90 19.70 -12.81
N SER A 36 -40.99 19.74 -13.56
CA SER A 36 -41.54 18.60 -14.30
C SER A 36 -41.28 18.56 -15.82
N HIS A 37 -41.57 17.36 -16.35
CA HIS A 37 -42.02 16.97 -17.70
C HIS A 37 -40.99 16.63 -18.81
N ASN A 38 -41.15 15.37 -19.28
CA ASN A 38 -40.62 14.72 -20.48
C ASN A 38 -39.10 14.50 -20.59
N GLU A 39 -38.57 13.62 -19.74
CA GLU A 39 -37.26 13.00 -19.95
C GLU A 39 -37.38 11.47 -19.87
N GLN A 40 -36.71 10.74 -20.78
CA GLN A 40 -36.46 9.31 -20.64
C GLN A 40 -35.73 9.10 -19.31
N THR A 41 -36.40 8.43 -18.36
CA THR A 41 -35.80 8.07 -17.08
C THR A 41 -34.82 6.91 -17.27
N CYS A 42 -33.53 7.23 -17.41
CA CYS A 42 -32.48 6.25 -17.21
C CYS A 42 -32.45 5.84 -15.73
N VAL A 43 -32.63 4.56 -15.45
CA VAL A 43 -32.41 3.99 -14.12
C VAL A 43 -30.92 3.72 -13.98
N TYR A 44 -30.27 4.37 -13.02
CA TYR A 44 -28.85 4.18 -12.74
C TYR A 44 -28.68 3.13 -11.65
N VAL A 45 -27.82 2.13 -11.90
CA VAL A 45 -27.44 1.11 -10.93
C VAL A 45 -25.96 1.28 -10.60
N TYR A 46 -25.66 1.49 -9.33
CA TYR A 46 -24.32 1.73 -8.80
C TYR A 46 -23.83 0.48 -8.09
N ALA A 47 -22.61 0.02 -8.37
CA ALA A 47 -22.01 -1.13 -7.69
C ALA A 47 -21.00 -0.66 -6.62
N CYS A 48 -21.02 -1.27 -5.44
CA CYS A 48 -20.00 -1.03 -4.42
C CYS A 48 -18.65 -1.60 -4.90
N PRO A 49 -17.57 -0.80 -4.92
CA PRO A 49 -16.27 -1.30 -5.36
C PRO A 49 -15.64 -2.31 -4.40
N GLY A 50 -16.04 -2.32 -3.12
CA GLY A 50 -15.49 -3.24 -2.11
C GLY A 50 -16.15 -4.61 -2.07
N CYS A 51 -17.38 -4.78 -2.55
CA CYS A 51 -18.11 -6.07 -2.48
C CYS A 51 -19.09 -6.33 -3.63
N LEU A 52 -19.17 -5.43 -4.61
CA LEU A 52 -19.95 -5.54 -5.85
C LEU A 52 -21.48 -5.61 -5.67
N PHE A 53 -22.02 -5.26 -4.50
CA PHE A 53 -23.46 -5.08 -4.32
C PHE A 53 -23.99 -3.89 -5.12
N SER A 54 -25.14 -4.07 -5.77
CA SER A 54 -25.79 -3.03 -6.58
C SER A 54 -26.82 -2.21 -5.80
N PHE A 55 -26.90 -0.93 -6.11
CA PHE A 55 -27.77 0.06 -5.48
C PHE A 55 -28.43 0.94 -6.54
N TYR A 56 -29.68 1.31 -6.31
CA TYR A 56 -30.44 2.17 -7.22
C TYR A 56 -30.30 3.67 -6.89
N SER A 57 -29.55 4.02 -5.84
CA SER A 57 -29.19 5.41 -5.53
C SER A 57 -27.80 5.53 -4.93
N THR A 58 -27.21 6.71 -5.07
CA THR A 58 -25.93 7.06 -4.49
C THR A 58 -25.99 7.16 -2.96
N GLU A 59 -27.14 7.51 -2.35
CA GLU A 59 -27.28 7.46 -0.88
C GLU A 59 -27.14 6.03 -0.36
N LEU A 60 -27.83 5.07 -0.99
CA LEU A 60 -27.79 3.67 -0.55
C LEU A 60 -26.39 3.08 -0.69
N LEU A 61 -25.70 3.39 -1.79
CA LEU A 61 -24.29 3.03 -1.97
C LEU A 61 -23.41 3.67 -0.88
N SER A 62 -23.61 4.94 -0.58
CA SER A 62 -22.81 5.67 0.43
C SER A 62 -23.01 5.11 1.83
N VAL A 63 -24.25 4.81 2.22
CA VAL A 63 -24.58 4.15 3.49
C VAL A 63 -23.96 2.76 3.56
N HIS A 64 -24.01 2.01 2.46
CA HIS A 64 -23.38 0.70 2.38
C HIS A 64 -21.86 0.77 2.54
N ILE A 65 -21.20 1.73 1.88
CA ILE A 65 -19.76 1.98 2.01
C ILE A 65 -19.42 2.36 3.46
N LEU A 66 -20.16 3.29 4.06
CA LEU A 66 -19.91 3.73 5.43
C LEU A 66 -20.12 2.60 6.46
N LYS A 67 -21.12 1.75 6.24
CA LYS A 67 -21.45 0.69 7.20
C LYS A 67 -20.51 -0.52 7.11
N ASN A 68 -20.07 -0.87 5.91
CA ASN A 68 -19.38 -2.14 5.65
C ASN A 68 -17.92 -1.98 5.22
N HIS A 69 -17.51 -0.77 4.84
CA HIS A 69 -16.19 -0.50 4.25
C HIS A 69 -15.46 0.67 4.91
N THR A 70 -16.02 1.31 5.93
CA THR A 70 -15.28 2.23 6.80
C THR A 70 -15.18 1.67 8.21
N GLU A 71 -13.97 1.47 8.70
CA GLU A 71 -13.71 1.10 10.09
C GLU A 71 -14.03 2.28 11.00
N VAL A 72 -15.09 2.18 11.80
CA VAL A 72 -15.33 3.12 12.91
C VAL A 72 -14.47 2.67 14.09
N PRO A 73 -13.72 3.58 14.76
CA PRO A 73 -13.01 3.22 15.98
C PRO A 73 -14.02 2.84 17.07
N ASN A 74 -13.82 1.67 17.69
CA ASN A 74 -14.58 1.27 18.87
C ASN A 74 -14.31 2.24 20.02
N GLU A 75 -15.25 3.12 20.34
CA GLU A 75 -15.39 3.69 21.68
C GLU A 75 -16.42 2.88 22.47
N THR A 76 -15.97 2.37 23.61
CA THR A 76 -16.72 1.56 24.56
C THR A 76 -17.72 2.37 25.39
N ASN A 77 -18.98 1.91 25.38
CA ASN A 77 -19.97 1.83 26.47
C ASN A 77 -20.07 2.95 27.52
N VAL A 78 -21.21 3.67 27.53
CA VAL A 78 -22.03 3.89 28.75
C VAL A 78 -23.52 4.08 28.37
N PHE A 79 -24.36 3.08 28.64
CA PHE A 79 -25.61 3.18 29.43
C PHE A 79 -26.52 1.95 29.20
N GLN A 80 -26.86 1.27 30.30
CA GLN A 80 -27.86 0.22 30.40
C GLN A 80 -29.28 0.79 30.32
N GLY A 81 -30.22 0.00 29.77
CA GLY A 81 -31.64 0.25 29.91
C GLY A 81 -32.50 -0.86 29.30
N ASN A 82 -33.16 -1.63 30.17
CA ASN A 82 -34.04 -2.77 29.91
C ASN A 82 -35.21 -2.50 28.94
N GLY A 83 -35.70 -3.56 28.29
CA GLY A 83 -37.09 -3.65 27.83
C GLY A 83 -37.27 -4.61 26.65
N GLY A 84 -37.75 -5.82 26.93
CA GLY A 84 -38.15 -6.76 25.88
C GLY A 84 -39.49 -6.39 25.23
N PHE A 85 -39.70 -6.80 23.99
CA PHE A 85 -41.04 -7.04 23.43
C PHE A 85 -40.98 -8.02 22.25
N VAL A 86 -41.94 -8.93 22.28
CA VAL A 86 -42.30 -9.94 21.27
C VAL A 86 -43.17 -9.28 20.20
N GLY A 87 -43.06 -9.66 18.92
CA GLY A 87 -44.09 -9.30 17.94
C GLY A 87 -43.75 -9.48 16.46
N ASN A 88 -44.10 -10.67 15.95
CA ASN A 88 -44.72 -11.00 14.66
C ASN A 88 -44.38 -10.28 13.35
N GLN A 89 -44.08 -11.15 12.37
CA GLN A 89 -44.33 -10.99 10.94
C GLN A 89 -45.77 -10.54 10.65
N SER A 90 -45.92 -9.62 9.69
CA SER A 90 -47.07 -9.62 8.78
C SER A 90 -46.73 -8.89 7.48
N SER A 91 -47.03 -9.60 6.39
CA SER A 91 -47.24 -9.17 5.01
C SER A 91 -47.96 -7.84 4.82
N LEU A 92 -47.60 -7.11 3.75
CA LEU A 92 -48.58 -6.33 2.99
C LEU A 92 -48.34 -6.57 1.49
N SER A 93 -49.33 -7.20 0.88
CA SER A 93 -49.56 -7.27 -0.55
C SER A 93 -50.38 -6.06 -1.02
N ASP A 94 -50.36 -5.88 -2.35
CA ASP A 94 -51.38 -5.23 -3.18
C ASP A 94 -51.63 -3.72 -3.04
N GLN A 95 -51.26 -3.00 -4.10
CA GLN A 95 -52.25 -2.27 -4.91
C GLN A 95 -51.64 -1.84 -6.25
N THR A 96 -52.07 -2.51 -7.31
CA THR A 96 -51.90 -2.13 -8.71
C THR A 96 -53.23 -1.62 -9.26
N GLU A 97 -53.13 -0.75 -10.27
CA GLU A 97 -54.12 -0.33 -11.28
C GLU A 97 -54.85 1.03 -11.12
N LYS A 98 -54.47 1.98 -11.99
CA LYS A 98 -55.34 2.47 -13.08
C LYS A 98 -54.58 3.23 -14.20
N ILE A 99 -54.44 2.52 -15.31
CA ILE A 99 -54.58 2.89 -16.75
C ILE A 99 -54.51 4.38 -17.16
N LEU A 100 -53.61 4.70 -18.10
CA LEU A 100 -54.00 5.42 -19.32
C LEU A 100 -53.20 4.95 -20.55
N ASN A 101 -53.97 4.57 -21.59
CA ASN A 101 -53.51 4.10 -22.90
C ASN A 101 -52.87 5.23 -23.72
N HIS A 102 -51.70 4.96 -24.33
CA HIS A 102 -51.38 5.52 -25.64
C HIS A 102 -50.66 4.50 -26.52
N LYS A 103 -51.36 4.12 -27.60
CA LYS A 103 -50.83 3.44 -28.79
C LYS A 103 -50.09 4.47 -29.63
N VAL A 104 -48.85 4.17 -30.01
CA VAL A 104 -48.29 4.53 -31.31
C VAL A 104 -47.44 3.34 -31.79
N THR A 105 -47.53 3.16 -33.09
CA THR A 105 -47.23 2.01 -33.94
C THR A 105 -45.79 1.96 -34.44
N ASP A 106 -45.42 0.73 -34.82
CA ASP A 106 -44.49 0.28 -35.85
C ASP A 106 -42.97 0.22 -35.64
N GLU A 107 -42.52 -0.96 -36.07
CA GLU A 107 -41.22 -1.62 -36.16
C GLU A 107 -40.10 -0.77 -36.76
N GLU A 108 -38.93 -0.82 -36.13
CA GLU A 108 -37.64 -0.97 -36.81
C GLU A 108 -36.63 -1.54 -35.80
N ASP A 109 -36.13 -2.74 -36.09
CA ASP A 109 -35.21 -3.50 -35.23
C ASP A 109 -33.80 -2.87 -35.30
N ASN A 110 -33.65 -1.73 -34.61
CA ASN A 110 -32.41 -0.95 -34.59
C ASN A 110 -31.36 -1.63 -33.70
N ASN A 111 -30.30 -2.11 -34.34
CA ASN A 111 -29.13 -2.70 -33.72
C ASN A 111 -28.33 -1.61 -32.98
N VAL A 112 -28.75 -1.25 -31.78
CA VAL A 112 -28.15 -0.14 -31.00
C VAL A 112 -26.81 -0.59 -30.40
N ASN A 113 -25.73 0.09 -30.82
CA ASN A 113 -24.40 -0.06 -30.26
C ASN A 113 -24.33 0.62 -28.88
N PRO A 114 -23.92 -0.09 -27.81
CA PRO A 114 -23.78 0.49 -26.46
C PRO A 114 -22.87 1.71 -26.39
N THR A 115 -21.89 1.82 -27.29
CA THR A 115 -20.96 2.95 -27.36
C THR A 115 -21.64 4.20 -27.92
N ASP A 116 -22.49 4.03 -28.91
CA ASP A 116 -23.22 5.14 -29.53
C ASP A 116 -24.28 5.66 -28.56
N LEU A 117 -24.97 4.75 -27.86
CA LEU A 117 -25.90 5.11 -26.79
C LEU A 117 -25.19 5.80 -25.61
N PHE A 118 -23.96 5.40 -25.28
CA PHE A 118 -23.14 6.07 -24.27
C PHE A 118 -22.81 7.52 -24.67
N ASN A 119 -22.47 7.75 -25.95
CA ASN A 119 -22.15 9.08 -26.47
C ASN A 119 -23.38 9.99 -26.56
N GLU A 120 -24.56 9.42 -26.80
CA GLU A 120 -25.84 10.13 -26.84
C GLU A 120 -26.42 10.42 -25.45
N CYS A 121 -26.06 9.60 -24.45
CA CYS A 121 -26.52 9.78 -23.08
C CYS A 121 -25.89 11.05 -22.47
N LYS A 122 -26.73 11.91 -21.86
CA LYS A 122 -26.29 13.10 -21.13
C LYS A 122 -25.67 12.73 -19.78
N ILE A 123 -24.53 12.04 -19.84
CA ILE A 123 -23.73 11.68 -18.67
C ILE A 123 -22.94 12.93 -18.28
N ASP A 124 -22.98 13.28 -17.00
CA ASP A 124 -22.22 14.41 -16.48
C ASP A 124 -20.70 14.15 -16.58
N GLU A 125 -19.92 15.22 -16.70
CA GLU A 125 -18.46 15.15 -16.89
C GLU A 125 -17.72 14.44 -15.74
N ARG A 126 -18.30 14.39 -14.54
CA ARG A 126 -17.70 13.67 -13.41
C ARG A 126 -17.89 12.16 -13.57
N SER A 127 -19.07 11.70 -13.95
CA SER A 127 -19.35 10.29 -14.22
C SER A 127 -18.53 9.74 -15.39
N LYS A 128 -18.32 10.54 -16.46
CA LYS A 128 -17.43 10.17 -17.57
C LYS A 128 -16.00 9.91 -17.10
N LYS A 129 -15.44 10.80 -16.28
CA LYS A 129 -14.09 10.62 -15.71
C LYS A 129 -13.97 9.35 -14.86
N ILE A 130 -15.00 9.00 -14.10
CA ILE A 130 -15.01 7.76 -13.30
C ILE A 130 -14.99 6.53 -14.22
N ILE A 131 -15.84 6.53 -15.25
CA ILE A 131 -15.92 5.44 -16.25
C ILE A 131 -14.57 5.26 -16.96
N GLU A 132 -13.92 6.35 -17.36
CA GLU A 132 -12.59 6.35 -17.97
C GLU A 132 -11.50 5.86 -17.00
N CYS A 133 -11.48 6.39 -15.76
CA CYS A 133 -10.48 6.00 -14.76
C CYS A 133 -10.55 4.51 -14.38
N LEU A 134 -11.76 3.94 -14.39
CA LEU A 134 -12.00 2.55 -14.04
C LEU A 134 -12.02 1.63 -15.27
N ASN A 135 -11.78 2.17 -16.48
CA ASN A 135 -11.80 1.45 -17.75
C ASN A 135 -13.09 0.62 -17.94
N LEU A 136 -14.23 1.15 -17.51
CA LEU A 136 -15.50 0.42 -17.57
C LEU A 136 -16.06 0.42 -19.00
N LYS A 137 -16.55 -0.72 -19.45
CA LYS A 137 -17.17 -0.87 -20.77
C LYS A 137 -18.69 -0.71 -20.68
N PRO A 138 -19.30 0.11 -21.56
CA PRO A 138 -20.76 0.22 -21.62
C PRO A 138 -21.37 -1.09 -22.15
N LEU A 139 -22.51 -1.46 -21.57
CA LEU A 139 -23.35 -2.58 -21.95
C LEU A 139 -24.81 -2.14 -21.91
N ILE A 140 -25.63 -2.69 -22.79
CA ILE A 140 -27.09 -2.52 -22.71
C ILE A 140 -27.69 -3.79 -22.11
N LEU A 141 -28.42 -3.63 -21.01
CA LEU A 141 -29.34 -4.65 -20.49
C LEU A 141 -30.72 -4.37 -21.06
N GLN A 142 -31.32 -5.40 -21.66
CA GLN A 142 -32.70 -5.38 -22.12
C GLN A 142 -33.45 -6.49 -21.39
N ASP A 143 -34.59 -6.15 -20.77
CA ASP A 143 -35.51 -7.15 -20.23
C ASP A 143 -36.24 -7.84 -21.40
N GLU A 144 -36.38 -9.16 -21.34
CA GLU A 144 -37.06 -9.94 -22.38
C GLU A 144 -38.59 -9.76 -22.36
N ASP A 145 -39.17 -9.41 -21.21
CA ASP A 145 -40.63 -9.29 -21.05
C ASP A 145 -41.16 -7.85 -21.31
N GLU A 146 -40.27 -6.86 -21.32
CA GLU A 146 -40.62 -5.45 -21.57
C GLU A 146 -39.73 -4.87 -22.68
N ASP A 147 -40.23 -4.86 -23.92
CA ASP A 147 -39.58 -4.30 -25.13
C ASP A 147 -39.13 -2.82 -25.03
N LYS A 148 -39.34 -2.17 -23.88
CA LYS A 148 -39.18 -0.72 -23.70
C LYS A 148 -38.17 -0.30 -22.63
N GLN A 149 -37.57 -1.21 -21.87
CA GLN A 149 -36.58 -0.83 -20.86
C GLN A 149 -35.17 -1.31 -21.25
N ARG A 150 -34.36 -0.35 -21.72
CA ARG A 150 -32.93 -0.52 -21.95
C ARG A 150 -32.16 0.21 -20.85
N MET A 151 -31.31 -0.52 -20.12
CA MET A 151 -30.48 0.05 -19.07
C MET A 151 -29.01 0.03 -19.50
N LEU A 152 -28.36 1.19 -19.53
CA LEU A 152 -26.94 1.31 -19.80
C LEU A 152 -26.15 0.98 -18.52
N CYS A 153 -25.34 -0.07 -18.58
CA CYS A 153 -24.51 -0.55 -17.48
C CYS A 153 -23.03 -0.45 -17.82
N PHE A 154 -22.18 -0.37 -16.80
CA PHE A 154 -20.73 -0.28 -16.96
C PHE A 154 -20.04 -1.40 -16.18
N ILE A 155 -19.15 -2.14 -16.83
CA ILE A 155 -18.43 -3.25 -16.20
C ILE A 155 -16.92 -3.16 -16.41
N PRO A 156 -16.10 -3.58 -15.43
CA PRO A 156 -14.65 -3.44 -15.50
C PRO A 156 -13.96 -4.46 -16.43
N ASP A 157 -14.54 -5.66 -16.67
CA ASP A 157 -13.95 -6.66 -17.58
C ASP A 157 -15.01 -7.56 -18.25
N SER A 158 -14.74 -7.88 -19.52
CA SER A 158 -15.42 -8.87 -20.36
C SER A 158 -15.60 -10.26 -19.75
N GLN A 159 -14.73 -10.70 -18.83
CA GLN A 159 -14.92 -11.99 -18.15
C GLN A 159 -16.15 -12.00 -17.24
N HIS A 160 -16.54 -10.84 -16.70
CA HIS A 160 -17.73 -10.70 -15.84
C HIS A 160 -19.05 -10.76 -16.64
N ILE A 161 -19.00 -10.47 -17.95
CA ILE A 161 -20.15 -10.59 -18.86
C ILE A 161 -20.73 -12.00 -18.85
N HIS A 162 -19.86 -13.01 -18.97
CA HIS A 162 -20.28 -14.41 -19.05
C HIS A 162 -20.90 -14.89 -17.74
N LYS A 163 -20.35 -14.46 -16.59
CA LYS A 163 -20.87 -14.80 -15.25
C LYS A 163 -22.24 -14.15 -15.01
N TYR A 164 -22.42 -12.89 -15.43
CA TYR A 164 -23.69 -12.17 -15.33
C TYR A 164 -24.78 -12.80 -16.21
N LYS A 165 -24.44 -13.15 -17.47
CA LYS A 165 -25.34 -13.79 -18.42
C LYS A 165 -25.86 -15.16 -17.93
N ASN A 166 -25.01 -15.92 -17.24
CA ASN A 166 -25.39 -17.25 -16.73
C ASN A 166 -26.34 -17.18 -15.52
N ASN A 167 -26.26 -16.11 -14.72
CA ASN A 167 -27.05 -15.98 -13.50
C ASN A 167 -28.42 -15.30 -13.72
N ASN A 168 -28.59 -14.57 -14.83
CA ASN A 168 -29.82 -13.84 -15.14
C ASN A 168 -30.37 -14.25 -16.51
N LYS A 169 -31.13 -15.35 -16.53
CA LYS A 169 -31.73 -15.90 -17.78
C LYS A 169 -32.75 -14.99 -18.45
N ARG A 170 -33.27 -13.97 -17.73
CA ARG A 170 -34.29 -13.02 -18.21
C ARG A 170 -33.72 -11.76 -18.87
N LEU A 171 -32.40 -11.55 -18.81
CA LEU A 171 -31.79 -10.32 -19.29
C LEU A 171 -30.97 -10.60 -20.55
N LYS A 172 -31.35 -9.95 -21.65
CA LYS A 172 -30.59 -9.96 -22.89
C LYS A 172 -29.48 -8.91 -22.79
N LEU A 173 -28.22 -9.39 -22.77
CA LEU A 173 -27.05 -8.52 -22.80
C LEU A 173 -26.68 -8.20 -24.24
N ILE A 174 -26.70 -6.92 -24.60
CA ILE A 174 -26.17 -6.42 -25.87
C ILE A 174 -24.82 -5.78 -25.58
N GLY A 175 -23.75 -6.51 -25.93
CA GLY A 175 -22.39 -5.97 -25.92
C GLY A 175 -22.08 -5.23 -27.21
N PRO A 176 -21.02 -4.41 -27.27
CA PRO A 176 -20.56 -3.81 -28.51
C PRO A 176 -20.29 -4.93 -29.52
N SER A 177 -21.11 -4.95 -30.58
CA SER A 177 -21.08 -5.95 -31.63
C SER A 177 -19.67 -6.03 -32.21
N SER A 178 -18.98 -7.17 -32.05
CA SER A 178 -17.85 -7.49 -32.91
C SER A 178 -18.42 -7.62 -34.33
N THR A 179 -18.29 -6.56 -35.11
CA THR A 179 -18.88 -6.44 -36.44
C THR A 179 -18.41 -7.62 -37.28
N SER A 180 -19.33 -8.52 -37.61
CA SER A 180 -19.14 -9.56 -38.60
C SER A 180 -18.94 -8.89 -39.96
N ALA A 181 -17.71 -8.85 -40.42
CA ALA A 181 -17.31 -8.29 -41.70
C ALA A 181 -18.04 -9.01 -42.85
N SER A 182 -18.82 -8.23 -43.60
CA SER A 182 -19.31 -8.61 -44.93
C SER A 182 -18.12 -8.72 -45.88
N THR A 183 -18.10 -9.83 -46.61
CA THR A 183 -17.20 -10.22 -47.69
C THR A 183 -16.83 -9.06 -48.63
N SER A 184 -15.60 -8.57 -48.52
CA SER A 184 -14.82 -8.08 -49.66
C SER A 184 -13.32 -8.19 -49.36
N ASN A 185 -12.63 -8.96 -50.21
CA ASN A 185 -11.19 -9.06 -50.44
C ASN A 185 -10.25 -8.87 -49.23
N THR A 186 -9.87 -10.03 -48.66
CA THR A 186 -8.57 -10.34 -48.05
C THR A 186 -7.64 -9.14 -47.77
N SER A 187 -7.92 -8.42 -46.68
CA SER A 187 -6.83 -7.91 -45.85
C SER A 187 -6.86 -8.76 -44.60
N ASP A 188 -5.92 -9.69 -44.49
CA ASP A 188 -5.66 -10.41 -43.25
C ASP A 188 -5.59 -9.38 -42.13
N CYS A 189 -6.60 -9.39 -41.26
CA CYS A 189 -6.56 -8.62 -40.03
C CYS A 189 -5.55 -9.35 -39.16
N VAL A 190 -4.27 -9.07 -39.42
CA VAL A 190 -3.15 -9.54 -38.61
C VAL A 190 -3.40 -8.94 -37.23
N HIS A 191 -4.05 -9.70 -36.36
CA HIS A 191 -3.96 -9.50 -34.93
C HIS A 191 -2.48 -9.68 -34.59
N THR A 192 -1.68 -8.64 -34.79
CA THR A 192 -0.30 -8.62 -34.31
C THR A 192 -0.39 -8.91 -32.83
N PRO A 193 0.11 -10.06 -32.35
CA PRO A 193 0.06 -10.39 -30.94
C PRO A 193 0.68 -9.23 -30.19
N LYS A 194 -0.04 -8.63 -29.23
CA LYS A 194 0.55 -7.61 -28.36
C LYS A 194 1.85 -8.20 -27.82
N LYS A 195 2.99 -7.62 -28.19
CA LYS A 195 4.29 -8.04 -27.68
C LYS A 195 4.33 -7.71 -26.20
N TYR A 196 4.08 -8.72 -25.37
CA TYR A 196 4.21 -8.59 -23.92
C TYR A 196 5.69 -8.44 -23.56
N THR A 197 5.98 -7.51 -22.67
CA THR A 197 7.31 -7.39 -22.09
C THR A 197 7.59 -8.60 -21.17
N ALA A 198 8.85 -8.81 -20.79
CA ALA A 198 9.21 -9.89 -19.87
C ALA A 198 8.48 -9.75 -18.53
N ILE A 199 8.34 -8.53 -18.00
CA ILE A 199 7.63 -8.26 -16.75
C ILE A 199 6.11 -8.49 -16.87
N ASP A 200 5.50 -8.15 -18.01
CA ASP A 200 4.07 -8.44 -18.25
C ASP A 200 3.79 -9.93 -18.15
N LYS A 201 4.71 -10.76 -18.67
CA LYS A 201 4.60 -12.22 -18.58
C LYS A 201 4.67 -12.67 -17.13
N ILE A 202 5.67 -12.21 -16.36
CA ILE A 202 5.84 -12.55 -14.94
C ILE A 202 4.58 -12.23 -14.15
N ILE A 203 4.05 -11.01 -14.31
CA ILE A 203 2.83 -10.56 -13.61
C ILE A 203 1.64 -11.43 -13.99
N ARG A 204 1.42 -11.71 -15.28
CA ARG A 204 0.27 -12.49 -15.75
C ARG A 204 0.29 -13.95 -15.30
N THR A 205 1.48 -14.56 -15.20
CA THR A 205 1.62 -15.95 -14.75
C THR A 205 1.70 -16.07 -13.24
N SER A 206 1.79 -14.94 -12.52
CA SER A 206 1.86 -14.94 -11.07
C SER A 206 0.57 -15.48 -10.44
N PRO A 207 0.65 -16.27 -9.35
CA PRO A 207 -0.52 -16.55 -8.51
C PRO A 207 -1.12 -15.31 -7.84
N TYR A 208 -0.47 -14.14 -7.94
CA TYR A 208 -0.90 -12.85 -7.41
C TYR A 208 -1.15 -11.82 -8.52
N CYS A 209 -1.44 -12.28 -9.74
CA CYS A 209 -1.54 -11.42 -10.93
C CYS A 209 -2.53 -10.27 -10.77
N GLU A 210 -3.67 -10.49 -10.10
CA GLU A 210 -4.69 -9.47 -9.82
C GLU A 210 -4.10 -8.33 -8.98
N LEU A 211 -3.50 -8.64 -7.84
CA LEU A 211 -2.86 -7.67 -6.96
C LEU A 211 -1.72 -6.92 -7.67
N LEU A 212 -0.90 -7.65 -8.43
CA LEU A 212 0.23 -7.07 -9.16
C LEU A 212 -0.21 -6.20 -10.35
N SER A 213 -1.37 -6.48 -10.94
CA SER A 213 -1.90 -5.74 -12.10
C SER A 213 -2.27 -4.29 -11.80
N PHE A 214 -2.50 -3.95 -10.52
CA PHE A 214 -2.73 -2.58 -10.07
C PHE A 214 -1.47 -1.72 -10.08
N LYS A 215 -0.29 -2.33 -10.25
CA LYS A 215 0.99 -1.63 -10.29
C LYS A 215 1.57 -1.65 -11.69
N LYS A 216 2.36 -0.62 -11.99
CA LYS A 216 3.12 -0.52 -13.23
C LYS A 216 4.60 -0.59 -12.91
N TYR A 217 5.29 -1.47 -13.62
CA TYR A 217 6.71 -1.72 -13.45
C TYR A 217 7.48 -1.32 -14.70
N VAL A 218 8.69 -0.82 -14.51
CA VAL A 218 9.64 -0.50 -15.56
C VAL A 218 10.98 -1.10 -15.21
N GLU A 219 11.69 -1.64 -16.20
CA GLU A 219 13.08 -2.06 -15.95
C GLU A 219 13.93 -0.85 -15.57
N VAL A 220 14.90 -1.05 -14.67
CA VAL A 220 15.81 0.02 -14.26
C VAL A 220 16.55 0.61 -15.47
N ASN A 221 16.59 1.93 -15.56
CA ASN A 221 17.26 2.66 -16.64
C ASN A 221 18.59 3.30 -16.17
N GLU A 222 19.34 3.88 -17.11
CA GLU A 222 20.65 4.50 -16.83
C GLU A 222 20.58 5.61 -15.77
N GLU A 223 19.54 6.44 -15.78
CA GLU A 223 19.34 7.51 -14.80
C GLU A 223 19.21 6.95 -13.37
N GLN A 224 18.41 5.89 -13.23
CA GLN A 224 18.19 5.21 -11.95
C GLN A 224 19.45 4.45 -11.49
N LEU A 225 20.22 3.88 -12.42
CA LEU A 225 21.52 3.27 -12.11
C LEU A 225 22.52 4.31 -11.61
N MET A 226 22.63 5.46 -12.28
CA MET A 226 23.47 6.57 -11.83
C MET A 226 23.06 7.07 -10.44
N LEU A 227 21.74 7.17 -10.20
CA LEU A 227 21.19 7.57 -8.92
C LEU A 227 21.55 6.58 -7.80
N LEU A 228 21.38 5.27 -8.02
CA LEU A 228 21.79 4.22 -7.07
C LEU A 228 23.29 4.22 -6.76
N ASN A 229 24.10 4.74 -7.69
CA ASN A 229 25.55 4.86 -7.59
C ASN A 229 26.04 6.22 -7.08
N THR A 230 25.14 7.12 -6.69
CA THR A 230 25.47 8.44 -6.15
C THR A 230 26.00 8.34 -4.73
N SER A 231 27.02 9.14 -4.40
CA SER A 231 27.59 9.21 -3.05
C SER A 231 26.66 9.94 -2.08
N TRP A 232 26.56 9.42 -0.87
CA TRP A 232 25.71 9.98 0.20
C TRP A 232 26.40 11.05 1.04
N ARG A 233 27.71 11.28 0.85
CA ARG A 233 28.54 12.13 1.72
C ARG A 233 27.96 13.52 1.98
N SER A 234 27.35 14.12 0.98
CA SER A 234 26.74 15.46 1.04
C SER A 234 25.23 15.44 0.90
N LYS A 235 24.61 14.25 0.92
CA LYS A 235 23.18 14.04 0.61
C LYS A 235 22.61 12.92 1.50
N PRO A 236 22.45 13.15 2.81
CA PRO A 236 22.00 12.13 3.74
C PRO A 236 20.60 11.59 3.40
N TYR A 237 19.72 12.41 2.82
CA TYR A 237 18.40 12.00 2.34
C TYR A 237 18.42 10.88 1.28
N LEU A 238 19.57 10.61 0.64
CA LEU A 238 19.70 9.52 -0.32
C LEU A 238 19.51 8.15 0.32
N SER A 239 19.80 7.95 1.61
CA SER A 239 19.56 6.65 2.24
C SER A 239 18.07 6.28 2.16
N LEU A 240 17.18 7.23 2.47
CA LEU A 240 15.74 7.06 2.39
C LEU A 240 15.27 7.02 0.93
N ALA A 241 15.74 7.96 0.09
CA ALA A 241 15.30 8.05 -1.30
C ALA A 241 15.60 6.77 -2.10
N LEU A 242 16.79 6.20 -1.93
CA LEU A 242 17.20 5.00 -2.66
C LEU A 242 16.53 3.74 -2.11
N SER A 243 16.27 3.68 -0.79
CA SER A 243 15.38 2.64 -0.24
C SER A 243 13.97 2.75 -0.83
N GLN A 244 13.43 3.96 -0.96
CA GLN A 244 12.13 4.18 -1.58
C GLN A 244 12.13 3.74 -3.03
N LEU A 245 13.18 4.04 -3.81
CA LEU A 245 13.28 3.64 -5.22
C LEU A 245 13.12 2.13 -5.41
N LEU A 246 13.70 1.35 -4.50
CA LEU A 246 13.76 -0.11 -4.58
C LEU A 246 12.59 -0.80 -3.86
N ALA A 247 11.85 -0.10 -3.00
CA ALA A 247 10.70 -0.65 -2.31
C ALA A 247 9.58 -0.97 -3.32
N GLY A 248 9.07 -2.21 -3.28
CA GLY A 248 8.10 -2.72 -4.25
C GLY A 248 8.71 -3.18 -5.56
N SER A 249 10.03 -3.18 -5.74
CA SER A 249 10.66 -3.68 -6.97
C SER A 249 10.53 -5.20 -7.11
N ILE A 250 10.60 -5.69 -8.35
CA ILE A 250 10.61 -7.12 -8.69
C ILE A 250 12.00 -7.48 -9.20
N LEU A 251 12.64 -8.44 -8.55
CA LEU A 251 13.81 -9.13 -9.10
C LEU A 251 13.34 -10.30 -9.95
N ALA A 252 13.78 -10.36 -11.20
CA ALA A 252 13.49 -11.47 -12.09
C ALA A 252 14.77 -12.24 -12.42
N ASN A 253 14.74 -13.55 -12.26
CA ASN A 253 15.84 -14.43 -12.58
C ASN A 253 15.32 -15.63 -13.38
N GLN A 254 15.36 -15.52 -14.72
CA GLN A 254 14.82 -16.54 -15.63
C GLN A 254 13.32 -16.79 -15.37
N ASN A 255 12.99 -17.90 -14.70
CA ASN A 255 11.63 -18.30 -14.36
C ASN A 255 11.25 -17.94 -12.91
N GLU A 256 12.19 -17.43 -12.12
CA GLU A 256 11.95 -17.03 -10.73
C GLU A 256 11.68 -15.52 -10.67
N ALA A 257 10.78 -15.11 -9.79
CA ALA A 257 10.49 -13.71 -9.55
C ALA A 257 10.24 -13.43 -8.07
N LEU A 258 10.88 -12.40 -7.54
CA LEU A 258 10.81 -11.99 -6.14
C LEU A 258 10.34 -10.54 -6.05
N LEU A 259 9.21 -10.31 -5.38
CA LEU A 259 8.76 -8.97 -5.01
C LEU A 259 9.44 -8.55 -3.70
N ILE A 260 10.03 -7.36 -3.70
CA ILE A 260 10.68 -6.76 -2.53
C ILE A 260 9.66 -5.92 -1.78
N ASN A 261 9.16 -6.46 -0.66
CA ASN A 261 8.20 -5.78 0.20
C ASN A 261 8.87 -4.71 1.08
N GLY A 262 10.10 -4.97 1.53
CA GLY A 262 10.83 -4.06 2.41
C GLY A 262 12.32 -4.09 2.14
N ILE A 263 12.95 -2.92 2.20
CA ILE A 263 14.38 -2.76 1.95
C ILE A 263 15.03 -1.81 2.96
N GLU A 264 16.30 -2.05 3.24
CA GLU A 264 17.11 -1.26 4.16
C GLU A 264 18.45 -0.88 3.53
N SER A 265 18.81 0.41 3.53
CA SER A 265 20.01 0.90 2.86
C SER A 265 21.20 1.15 3.80
N TYR A 266 22.40 0.95 3.27
CA TYR A 266 23.67 1.06 3.97
C TYR A 266 24.70 1.74 3.07
N SER A 267 25.42 2.73 3.59
CA SER A 267 26.51 3.33 2.81
C SER A 267 27.72 2.40 2.80
N ARG A 268 28.49 2.38 1.71
CA ARG A 268 29.80 1.72 1.70
C ARG A 268 30.91 2.56 2.32
N PHE A 269 30.65 3.84 2.62
CA PHE A 269 31.67 4.76 3.11
C PHE A 269 31.68 4.83 4.64
N PRO A 270 32.81 4.51 5.31
CA PRO A 270 32.91 4.55 6.76
C PRO A 270 32.70 5.93 7.37
N SER A 271 33.00 6.98 6.61
CA SER A 271 32.81 8.38 7.03
C SER A 271 31.35 8.82 7.02
N VAL A 272 30.46 8.06 6.36
CA VAL A 272 29.04 8.39 6.23
C VAL A 272 28.21 7.46 7.11
N ASP A 273 28.55 6.17 7.09
CA ASP A 273 27.81 5.17 7.82
C ASP A 273 28.74 4.34 8.68
N ALA A 274 28.52 4.38 9.99
CA ALA A 274 29.21 3.52 10.91
C ALA A 274 28.95 2.04 10.61
N HIS A 275 27.85 1.67 9.96
CA HIS A 275 27.48 0.29 9.61
C HIS A 275 27.86 -0.10 8.18
N TYR A 276 28.82 0.60 7.58
CA TYR A 276 29.35 0.27 6.26
C TYR A 276 29.86 -1.18 6.15
N GLU A 277 29.79 -1.73 4.94
CA GLU A 277 30.37 -3.03 4.62
C GLU A 277 31.89 -3.00 4.84
N LYS A 278 32.38 -3.90 5.70
CA LYS A 278 33.81 -4.08 5.89
C LYS A 278 34.35 -5.01 4.81
N PHE A 279 35.33 -4.54 4.04
CA PHE A 279 36.09 -5.41 3.15
C PHE A 279 36.97 -6.36 3.97
N ILE A 280 36.51 -7.60 4.14
CA ILE A 280 37.29 -8.64 4.82
C ILE A 280 38.04 -9.46 3.75
N GLY A 281 39.17 -8.93 3.31
CA GLY A 281 40.21 -9.67 2.57
C GLY A 281 39.92 -9.97 1.08
N PHE A 282 41.01 -10.23 0.34
CA PHE A 282 40.96 -10.75 -1.02
C PHE A 282 40.39 -12.17 -1.00
N GLY A 283 39.20 -12.38 -1.56
CA GLY A 283 38.68 -13.72 -1.89
C GLY A 283 37.35 -14.13 -1.26
N LEU A 284 36.79 -13.36 -0.31
CA LEU A 284 35.48 -13.67 0.28
C LEU A 284 34.39 -12.77 -0.33
N HIS A 285 33.53 -13.38 -1.15
CA HIS A 285 32.20 -12.91 -1.59
C HIS A 285 31.94 -11.40 -1.54
N SER A 286 32.80 -10.61 -2.21
CA SER A 286 32.59 -9.17 -2.35
C SER A 286 31.22 -8.92 -2.98
N SER A 287 30.42 -8.05 -2.39
CA SER A 287 29.14 -7.62 -2.93
C SER A 287 29.30 -6.52 -4.01
N ILE A 288 30.53 -6.02 -4.23
CA ILE A 288 30.80 -4.94 -5.20
C ILE A 288 30.32 -5.34 -6.61
N PRO A 289 29.68 -4.42 -7.35
CA PRO A 289 29.40 -4.59 -8.77
C PRO A 289 30.62 -5.03 -9.57
N ASN A 290 30.40 -5.92 -10.54
CA ASN A 290 31.46 -6.43 -11.42
C ASN A 290 30.96 -6.44 -12.87
N LEU A 291 31.84 -6.81 -13.80
CA LEU A 291 31.56 -6.82 -15.23
C LEU A 291 30.59 -7.92 -15.68
N VAL A 292 30.26 -8.88 -14.81
CA VAL A 292 29.61 -10.14 -15.20
C VAL A 292 28.09 -10.09 -15.02
N SER A 293 27.54 -9.07 -14.34
CA SER A 293 26.09 -8.91 -14.09
C SER A 293 25.32 -8.33 -15.28
N SER A 294 23.98 -8.42 -15.24
CA SER A 294 23.07 -7.73 -16.17
C SER A 294 23.24 -6.21 -16.19
N TYR A 295 23.89 -5.65 -15.17
CA TYR A 295 24.16 -4.22 -15.02
C TYR A 295 25.66 -4.01 -14.77
N PRO A 296 26.52 -4.21 -15.79
CA PRO A 296 27.96 -4.26 -15.62
C PRO A 296 28.51 -3.03 -14.90
N ASN A 297 29.29 -3.26 -13.84
CA ASN A 297 29.91 -2.24 -12.96
C ASN A 297 28.94 -1.29 -12.21
N GLU A 298 27.63 -1.39 -12.43
CA GLU A 298 26.64 -0.48 -11.83
C GLU A 298 25.86 -1.14 -10.69
N LEU A 299 25.37 -2.37 -10.90
CA LEU A 299 24.63 -3.12 -9.88
C LEU A 299 25.03 -4.59 -9.83
N ARG A 300 24.87 -5.17 -8.64
CA ARG A 300 24.99 -6.60 -8.40
C ARG A 300 23.96 -7.08 -7.39
N PHE A 301 23.38 -8.24 -7.67
CA PHE A 301 22.49 -8.95 -6.76
C PHE A 301 23.26 -10.14 -6.20
N THR A 302 23.35 -10.25 -4.89
CA THR A 302 24.11 -11.35 -4.27
C THR A 302 23.43 -11.81 -2.99
N ALA A 303 23.48 -13.12 -2.75
CA ALA A 303 23.18 -13.68 -1.44
C ALA A 303 24.49 -13.81 -0.65
N VAL A 304 24.60 -13.15 0.49
CA VAL A 304 25.76 -13.22 1.40
C VAL A 304 25.39 -14.03 2.63
N HIS A 305 26.27 -14.94 3.06
CA HIS A 305 26.10 -15.62 4.33
C HIS A 305 26.83 -14.82 5.43
N GLU A 306 26.07 -14.22 6.34
CA GLU A 306 26.60 -13.40 7.43
C GLU A 306 25.68 -13.54 8.66
N ASP A 307 26.25 -13.58 9.87
CA ASP A 307 25.50 -13.70 11.13
C ASP A 307 24.54 -14.90 11.16
N ASN A 308 24.94 -16.04 10.60
CA ASN A 308 24.10 -17.25 10.43
C ASN A 308 22.81 -17.01 9.61
N SER A 309 22.79 -15.96 8.80
CA SER A 309 21.68 -15.62 7.90
C SER A 309 22.16 -15.54 6.45
N LYS A 310 21.29 -15.93 5.50
CA LYS A 310 21.54 -15.75 4.08
C LYS A 310 20.86 -14.46 3.64
N LYS A 311 21.63 -13.38 3.54
CA LYS A 311 21.15 -12.02 3.26
C LYS A 311 21.13 -11.75 1.76
N LEU A 312 19.98 -11.40 1.20
CA LEU A 312 19.90 -10.91 -0.19
C LEU A 312 20.21 -9.41 -0.22
N ILE A 313 21.25 -9.05 -0.96
CA ILE A 313 21.75 -7.67 -1.05
C ILE A 313 21.73 -7.23 -2.51
N ILE A 314 21.12 -6.07 -2.76
CA ILE A 314 21.30 -5.30 -3.99
C ILE A 314 22.43 -4.33 -3.73
N SER A 315 23.48 -4.39 -4.55
CA SER A 315 24.72 -3.67 -4.32
C SER A 315 24.97 -2.69 -5.46
N SER A 316 25.25 -1.44 -5.12
CA SER A 316 25.82 -0.44 -6.03
C SER A 316 27.27 -0.15 -5.64
N ARG A 317 27.94 0.76 -6.34
CA ARG A 317 29.29 1.20 -5.98
C ARG A 317 29.32 2.03 -4.69
N SER A 318 28.22 2.72 -4.36
CA SER A 318 28.15 3.64 -3.22
C SER A 318 27.42 3.07 -2.00
N ALA A 319 26.58 2.07 -2.19
CA ALA A 319 25.68 1.56 -1.17
C ALA A 319 25.36 0.07 -1.31
N ASN A 320 24.82 -0.50 -0.23
CA ASN A 320 24.18 -1.80 -0.17
C ASN A 320 22.73 -1.63 0.25
N PHE A 321 21.84 -2.42 -0.32
CA PHE A 321 20.43 -2.44 0.00
C PHE A 321 20.04 -3.87 0.38
N LEU A 322 19.83 -4.07 1.67
CA LEU A 322 19.42 -5.34 2.25
C LEU A 322 17.92 -5.52 2.04
N VAL A 323 17.53 -6.64 1.42
CA VAL A 323 16.13 -7.07 1.38
C VAL A 323 15.76 -7.58 2.77
N ILE A 324 14.78 -6.92 3.40
CA ILE A 324 14.33 -7.23 4.76
C ILE A 324 12.90 -7.81 4.80
N SER A 325 12.20 -7.77 3.67
CA SER A 325 10.96 -8.50 3.46
C SER A 325 10.75 -8.74 1.97
N SER A 326 10.35 -9.95 1.60
CA SER A 326 10.09 -10.32 0.22
C SER A 326 9.10 -11.49 0.10
N ILE A 327 8.50 -11.63 -1.07
CA ILE A 327 7.65 -12.77 -1.41
C ILE A 327 7.94 -13.23 -2.83
N ARG A 328 8.00 -14.56 -3.05
CA ARG A 328 8.10 -15.13 -4.39
C ARG A 328 6.76 -14.93 -5.09
N ILE A 329 6.79 -14.43 -6.32
CA ILE A 329 5.59 -14.10 -7.09
C ILE A 329 5.42 -14.98 -8.32
N ASP A 330 6.34 -15.89 -8.59
CA ASP A 330 6.19 -16.95 -9.60
C ASP A 330 5.55 -18.23 -9.01
N GLU A 331 5.53 -18.37 -7.69
CA GLU A 331 4.96 -19.53 -6.99
C GLU A 331 4.30 -19.13 -5.65
N LYS A 332 3.40 -19.98 -5.15
CA LYS A 332 2.68 -19.73 -3.88
C LYS A 332 3.55 -20.16 -2.70
N MET A 333 4.40 -19.25 -2.22
CA MET A 333 5.23 -19.49 -1.02
C MET A 333 5.07 -18.40 0.03
N LYS A 334 5.21 -18.80 1.29
CA LYS A 334 5.21 -17.84 2.41
C LYS A 334 6.28 -16.76 2.19
N PRO A 335 5.99 -15.51 2.55
CA PRO A 335 6.95 -14.43 2.48
C PRO A 335 8.11 -14.69 3.46
N GLU A 336 9.25 -14.08 3.15
CA GLU A 336 10.42 -14.05 4.01
C GLU A 336 10.49 -12.67 4.67
N VAL A 337 10.61 -12.63 6.01
CA VAL A 337 10.61 -11.40 6.82
C VAL A 337 11.83 -11.43 7.73
N GLY A 338 12.58 -10.33 7.75
CA GLY A 338 13.88 -10.23 8.38
C GLY A 338 15.04 -10.33 7.36
N PRO A 339 16.28 -10.47 7.83
CA PRO A 339 17.46 -10.38 6.96
C PRO A 339 17.69 -11.64 6.11
N THR A 340 16.92 -12.72 6.31
CA THR A 340 17.14 -13.99 5.63
C THR A 340 16.26 -14.11 4.39
N THR A 341 16.88 -14.37 3.25
CA THR A 341 16.23 -14.71 1.97
C THR A 341 16.89 -15.97 1.41
N ILE A 342 16.24 -17.11 1.63
CA ILE A 342 16.70 -18.44 1.18
C ILE A 342 16.05 -18.88 -0.12
N ASN A 343 14.81 -18.42 -0.37
CA ASN A 343 13.97 -18.90 -1.45
C ASN A 343 14.20 -18.18 -2.78
N PHE A 344 15.24 -17.36 -2.91
CA PHE A 344 15.63 -16.74 -4.17
C PHE A 344 17.14 -16.68 -4.28
N ILE A 345 17.69 -17.13 -5.42
CA ILE A 345 19.13 -17.15 -5.65
C ILE A 345 19.42 -16.28 -6.87
N PRO A 346 19.90 -15.04 -6.68
CA PRO A 346 20.23 -14.19 -7.82
C PRO A 346 21.36 -14.80 -8.64
N THR A 347 21.29 -14.62 -9.95
CA THR A 347 22.38 -14.94 -10.88
C THR A 347 22.88 -13.67 -11.54
N ASN A 348 23.91 -13.83 -12.36
CA ASN A 348 24.42 -12.72 -13.15
C ASN A 348 23.45 -12.25 -14.25
N LYS A 349 22.36 -13.00 -14.50
CA LYS A 349 21.26 -12.63 -15.41
C LYS A 349 20.05 -12.01 -14.69
N THR A 350 20.12 -11.85 -13.37
CA THR A 350 19.03 -11.24 -12.62
C THR A 350 18.81 -9.80 -13.08
N SER A 351 17.56 -9.46 -13.36
CA SER A 351 17.11 -8.13 -13.76
C SER A 351 16.22 -7.54 -12.67
N ILE A 352 16.11 -6.21 -12.60
CA ILE A 352 15.26 -5.52 -11.63
C ILE A 352 14.25 -4.60 -12.33
N TYR A 353 12.99 -4.70 -11.91
CA TYR A 353 11.89 -3.88 -12.36
C TYR A 353 11.38 -3.04 -11.20
N LEU A 354 11.36 -1.72 -11.38
CA LEU A 354 10.95 -0.76 -10.36
C LEU A 354 9.47 -0.45 -10.48
N ASP A 355 8.77 -0.37 -9.34
CA ASP A 355 7.42 0.20 -9.30
C ASP A 355 7.49 1.70 -9.63
N THR A 356 6.79 2.10 -10.68
CA THR A 356 6.70 3.49 -11.12
C THR A 356 6.17 4.43 -10.03
N SER A 357 5.33 3.95 -9.11
CA SER A 357 4.87 4.75 -7.96
C SER A 357 6.03 5.07 -7.01
N SER A 358 6.90 4.09 -6.76
CA SER A 358 8.11 4.21 -5.94
C SER A 358 9.14 5.15 -6.56
N VAL A 359 9.32 5.08 -7.89
CA VAL A 359 10.19 6.01 -8.64
C VAL A 359 9.74 7.47 -8.45
N LYS A 360 8.43 7.74 -8.49
CA LYS A 360 7.88 9.08 -8.26
C LYS A 360 8.09 9.56 -6.82
N LYS A 361 7.87 8.69 -5.83
CA LYS A 361 8.13 8.99 -4.41
C LYS A 361 9.61 9.31 -4.17
N CYS A 362 10.51 8.48 -4.73
CA CYS A 362 11.96 8.71 -4.70
C CYS A 362 12.33 10.09 -5.29
N SER A 363 11.80 10.41 -6.47
CA SER A 363 12.04 11.71 -7.13
C SER A 363 11.59 12.88 -6.26
N THR A 364 10.48 12.73 -5.54
CA THR A 364 9.97 13.74 -4.60
C THR A 364 10.93 13.95 -3.41
N ILE A 365 11.48 12.87 -2.86
CA ILE A 365 12.48 12.95 -1.78
C ILE A 365 13.72 13.68 -2.28
N ILE A 366 14.22 13.33 -3.46
CA ILE A 366 15.42 13.94 -4.04
C ILE A 366 15.22 15.42 -4.34
N ALA A 367 14.05 15.80 -4.86
CA ALA A 367 13.75 17.18 -5.20
C ALA A 367 13.69 18.10 -3.97
N LYS A 368 13.22 17.58 -2.82
CA LYS A 368 13.22 18.32 -1.55
C LYS A 368 14.56 18.26 -0.82
N GLY A 369 15.35 17.21 -1.02
CA GLY A 369 16.66 17.07 -0.39
C GLY A 369 16.57 17.04 1.13
N ASP A 370 17.36 17.90 1.79
CA ASP A 370 17.38 18.02 3.25
C ASP A 370 16.07 18.60 3.83
N ASP A 371 15.27 19.28 3.00
CA ASP A 371 13.94 19.81 3.39
C ASP A 371 12.83 18.76 3.24
N TYR A 372 13.17 17.50 2.94
CA TYR A 372 12.18 16.44 2.86
C TYR A 372 11.67 16.05 4.26
N GLU A 373 10.39 16.31 4.48
CA GLU A 373 9.64 15.75 5.61
C GLU A 373 8.84 14.53 5.17
N LEU A 374 8.81 13.51 6.03
CA LEU A 374 7.92 12.37 5.84
C LEU A 374 6.45 12.84 5.83
N PRO A 375 5.57 12.17 5.05
CA PRO A 375 4.13 12.38 5.15
C PRO A 375 3.62 12.27 6.60
N ILE A 376 2.58 13.03 6.94
CA ILE A 376 2.07 13.14 8.33
C ILE A 376 1.56 11.80 8.89
N ASP A 377 1.19 10.87 8.01
CA ASP A 377 0.72 9.52 8.31
C ASP A 377 1.86 8.50 8.42
N MET A 378 3.11 8.90 8.19
CA MET A 378 4.28 8.04 8.30
C MET A 378 5.09 8.38 9.56
N ASP A 379 5.20 7.41 10.46
CA ASP A 379 6.05 7.49 11.64
C ASP A 379 7.53 7.26 11.26
N PRO A 380 8.44 8.23 11.49
CA PRO A 380 9.86 8.09 11.22
C PRO A 380 10.48 6.85 11.85
N ILE A 381 9.99 6.41 13.01
CA ILE A 381 10.50 5.24 13.74
C ILE A 381 10.41 3.96 12.89
N ASN A 382 9.37 3.82 12.06
CA ASN A 382 9.23 2.66 11.16
C ASN A 382 10.31 2.62 10.08
N HIS A 383 10.90 3.77 9.75
CA HIS A 383 11.90 3.94 8.70
C HIS A 383 13.35 3.84 9.21
N ILE A 384 13.57 3.68 10.52
CA ILE A 384 14.90 3.46 11.12
C ILE A 384 15.32 2.01 10.95
N ARG A 385 16.59 1.82 10.60
CA ARG A 385 17.26 0.53 10.39
C ARG A 385 17.19 -0.42 11.58
N GLN A 386 17.13 -1.72 11.33
CA GLN A 386 17.22 -2.73 12.38
C GLN A 386 18.69 -3.00 12.77
N LEU A 387 19.24 -2.18 13.66
CA LEU A 387 20.65 -2.22 14.05
C LEU A 387 20.84 -2.58 15.52
N ARG A 388 21.86 -3.37 15.84
CA ARG A 388 22.12 -3.83 17.23
C ARG A 388 23.31 -3.15 17.90
N SER A 389 23.94 -2.17 17.27
CA SER A 389 25.18 -1.59 17.78
C SER A 389 25.40 -0.16 17.31
N LYS A 390 26.49 0.46 17.81
CA LYS A 390 26.94 1.82 17.47
C LYS A 390 25.87 2.89 17.72
N PHE A 391 25.08 2.74 18.78
CA PHE A 391 24.07 3.71 19.19
C PHE A 391 24.63 5.07 19.63
N SER A 392 25.95 5.19 19.78
CA SER A 392 26.62 6.49 19.95
C SER A 392 26.87 7.22 18.63
N HIS A 393 26.59 6.62 17.47
CA HIS A 393 26.81 7.22 16.15
C HIS A 393 25.48 7.62 15.50
N ILE A 394 25.43 8.81 14.92
CA ILE A 394 24.20 9.38 14.36
C ILE A 394 23.63 8.53 13.21
N SER A 395 24.50 7.91 12.39
CA SER A 395 24.05 7.09 11.27
C SER A 395 23.18 5.90 11.68
N THR A 396 23.28 5.43 12.94
CA THR A 396 22.45 4.35 13.47
C THR A 396 20.96 4.70 13.46
N PHE A 397 20.61 5.99 13.53
CA PHE A 397 19.24 6.49 13.56
C PHE A 397 18.81 7.07 12.21
N CYS A 398 19.59 6.90 11.13
CA CYS A 398 19.17 7.39 9.82
C CYS A 398 17.92 6.67 9.30
N LEU A 399 17.02 7.45 8.70
CA LEU A 399 15.90 6.94 7.93
C LEU A 399 16.45 6.26 6.67
N ALA A 400 16.28 4.96 6.59
CA ALA A 400 16.89 4.15 5.54
C ALA A 400 16.10 2.87 5.23
N ARG A 401 14.92 2.69 5.82
CA ARG A 401 13.98 1.63 5.47
C ARG A 401 12.79 2.18 4.71
N CYS A 402 12.38 1.46 3.67
CA CYS A 402 11.14 1.75 2.94
C CYS A 402 10.41 0.44 2.64
N PHE A 403 9.10 0.57 2.45
CA PHE A 403 8.21 -0.54 2.19
C PHE A 403 7.40 -0.30 0.93
N SER A 404 7.07 -1.39 0.25
CA SER A 404 6.17 -1.38 -0.89
C SER A 404 4.77 -0.91 -0.46
N ASP A 405 3.98 -0.43 -1.41
CA ASP A 405 2.59 -0.07 -1.13
C ASP A 405 1.75 -1.26 -0.63
N PHE A 406 2.13 -2.50 -0.99
CA PHE A 406 1.48 -3.72 -0.51
C PHE A 406 1.71 -3.98 0.98
N THR A 407 2.79 -3.44 1.54
CA THR A 407 3.20 -3.64 2.94
C THR A 407 3.45 -2.31 3.64
N ALA A 408 2.77 -1.24 3.19
CA ALA A 408 2.89 0.08 3.77
C ALA A 408 2.24 0.18 5.17
N SER A 409 1.31 -0.72 5.48
CA SER A 409 0.69 -0.81 6.81
C SER A 409 1.66 -1.41 7.84
N SER A 410 1.70 -0.84 9.05
CA SER A 410 2.63 -1.24 10.12
C SER A 410 2.49 -2.70 10.54
N ASN A 411 1.29 -3.29 10.45
CA ASN A 411 1.04 -4.71 10.74
C ASN A 411 1.56 -5.68 9.66
N LEU A 412 2.07 -5.16 8.54
CA LEU A 412 2.71 -5.90 7.44
C LEU A 412 4.21 -5.63 7.36
N GLN A 413 4.77 -4.83 8.26
CA GLN A 413 6.18 -4.48 8.26
C GLN A 413 6.95 -5.33 9.26
N PRO A 414 8.22 -5.71 8.96
CA PRO A 414 9.06 -6.36 9.93
C PRO A 414 9.26 -5.47 11.17
N TYR A 415 8.98 -6.02 12.35
CA TYR A 415 9.32 -5.40 13.62
C TYR A 415 10.83 -5.21 13.74
N THR A 416 11.18 -4.11 14.39
CA THR A 416 12.55 -3.75 14.80
C THR A 416 12.60 -3.55 16.29
N ILE A 417 13.80 -3.38 16.85
CA ILE A 417 13.94 -2.96 18.24
C ILE A 417 13.16 -1.68 18.55
N TYR A 418 12.83 -0.84 17.57
CA TYR A 418 12.05 0.38 17.78
C TYR A 418 10.54 0.16 17.65
N THR A 419 10.10 -0.78 16.83
CA THR A 419 8.66 -0.93 16.50
C THR A 419 7.98 -2.12 17.19
N PHE A 420 8.75 -2.93 17.91
CA PHE A 420 8.24 -4.13 18.59
C PHE A 420 7.23 -3.83 19.71
N VAL A 421 7.22 -2.59 20.23
CA VAL A 421 6.16 -2.11 21.15
C VAL A 421 4.75 -2.30 20.58
N ASN A 422 4.62 -2.29 19.25
CA ASN A 422 3.34 -2.45 18.55
C ASN A 422 2.99 -3.92 18.27
N SER A 423 3.79 -4.87 18.77
CA SER A 423 3.53 -6.28 18.54
C SER A 423 2.34 -6.78 19.35
N ASN A 424 1.51 -7.62 18.72
CA ASN A 424 0.42 -8.33 19.39
C ASN A 424 0.91 -9.57 20.18
N CYS A 425 2.22 -9.71 20.38
CA CYS A 425 2.82 -10.87 21.02
C CYS A 425 2.60 -10.79 22.55
N LYS A 426 1.78 -11.69 23.10
CA LYS A 426 1.42 -11.74 24.53
C LYS A 426 2.63 -12.01 25.46
N ASP A 427 3.73 -12.55 24.92
CA ASP A 427 4.81 -13.13 25.73
C ASP A 427 5.95 -12.17 26.14
N THR A 428 5.86 -10.87 25.84
CA THR A 428 7.10 -10.06 25.76
C THR A 428 7.06 -8.69 26.43
N ASN A 429 6.61 -8.61 27.69
CA ASN A 429 6.67 -7.35 28.46
C ASN A 429 8.09 -6.75 28.49
N ASP A 430 9.12 -7.60 28.65
CA ASP A 430 10.51 -7.12 28.67
C ASP A 430 10.96 -6.59 27.31
N ALA A 431 10.69 -7.29 26.20
CA ALA A 431 11.10 -6.79 24.89
C ALA A 431 10.31 -5.56 24.46
N VAL A 432 9.05 -5.44 24.87
CA VAL A 432 8.24 -4.22 24.74
C VAL A 432 8.88 -3.07 25.53
N LEU A 433 9.32 -3.31 26.77
CA LEU A 433 10.07 -2.31 27.56
C LEU A 433 11.38 -1.91 26.86
N GLY A 434 12.15 -2.89 26.38
CA GLY A 434 13.35 -2.65 25.59
C GLY A 434 13.05 -1.78 24.37
N SER A 435 11.94 -2.05 23.67
CA SER A 435 11.52 -1.26 22.51
C SER A 435 11.13 0.17 22.88
N LYS A 436 10.41 0.37 23.98
CA LYS A 436 10.09 1.72 24.52
C LYS A 436 11.36 2.50 24.87
N ILE A 437 12.36 1.86 25.47
CA ILE A 437 13.67 2.48 25.73
C ILE A 437 14.29 2.96 24.41
N MET A 438 14.32 2.10 23.37
CA MET A 438 14.90 2.45 22.08
C MET A 438 14.16 3.60 21.37
N ILE A 439 12.83 3.65 21.47
CA ILE A 439 12.02 4.75 20.91
C ILE A 439 12.40 6.08 21.56
N VAL A 440 12.50 6.15 22.90
CA VAL A 440 12.87 7.39 23.60
C VAL A 440 14.21 7.93 23.10
N ILE A 441 15.16 7.05 22.81
CA ILE A 441 16.47 7.42 22.24
C ILE A 441 16.31 7.93 20.80
N ALA A 442 15.62 7.17 19.95
CA ALA A 442 15.43 7.52 18.54
C ALA A 442 14.67 8.85 18.37
N ASP A 443 13.61 9.07 19.14
CA ASP A 443 12.85 10.32 19.16
C ASP A 443 13.73 11.52 19.50
N ALA A 444 14.60 11.40 20.50
CA ALA A 444 15.51 12.48 20.86
C ALA A 444 16.49 12.81 19.71
N VAL A 445 16.92 11.80 18.95
CA VAL A 445 17.81 11.99 17.80
C VAL A 445 17.09 12.67 16.64
N HIS A 446 15.85 12.28 16.34
CA HIS A 446 15.08 12.88 15.25
C HIS A 446 14.54 14.26 15.55
N THR A 447 14.16 14.53 16.81
CA THR A 447 13.60 15.84 17.21
C THR A 447 14.67 16.90 17.46
N GLN A 448 15.92 16.50 17.77
CA GLN A 448 17.01 17.41 18.11
C GLN A 448 18.30 17.02 17.37
N PRO A 449 18.34 17.03 16.03
CA PRO A 449 19.43 16.44 15.24
C PRO A 449 20.81 17.07 15.49
N LEU A 450 20.87 18.36 15.86
CA LEU A 450 22.12 19.05 16.16
C LEU A 450 22.70 18.70 17.53
N ASN A 451 21.85 18.36 18.49
CA ASN A 451 22.27 18.03 19.85
C ASN A 451 21.28 17.06 20.53
N PRO A 452 21.29 15.76 20.15
CA PRO A 452 20.34 14.80 20.68
C PRO A 452 20.49 14.58 22.19
N GLN A 453 19.49 15.06 22.94
CA GLN A 453 19.44 14.93 24.40
C GLN A 453 18.17 14.23 24.86
N ILE A 454 18.36 13.27 25.77
CA ILE A 454 17.27 12.53 26.42
C ILE A 454 17.07 13.06 27.84
N LYS A 455 15.82 13.05 28.32
CA LYS A 455 15.46 13.56 29.65
C LYS A 455 15.27 12.43 30.64
N LYS A 456 15.75 12.58 31.88
CA LYS A 456 15.63 11.57 32.95
C LYS A 456 14.18 11.13 33.16
N ARG A 457 13.27 12.12 33.21
CA ARG A 457 11.82 11.91 33.35
C ARG A 457 11.21 10.98 32.30
N SER A 458 11.78 10.89 31.10
CA SER A 458 11.25 10.02 30.04
C SER A 458 11.47 8.54 30.37
N PHE A 459 12.52 8.21 31.13
CA PHE A 459 12.82 6.85 31.57
C PHE A 459 12.12 6.50 32.88
N THR A 460 12.01 7.44 33.82
CA THR A 460 11.26 7.23 35.07
C THR A 460 9.79 6.85 34.79
N LYS A 461 9.20 7.39 33.71
CA LYS A 461 7.84 7.02 33.27
C LYS A 461 7.72 5.59 32.74
N LEU A 462 8.83 4.93 32.41
CA LEU A 462 8.86 3.55 31.95
C LEU A 462 9.05 2.56 33.09
N GLU A 463 9.35 3.02 34.31
CA GLU A 463 9.50 2.14 35.47
C GLU A 463 8.16 1.46 35.78
N PRO A 464 8.15 0.13 35.97
CA PRO A 464 6.93 -0.56 36.36
C PRO A 464 6.51 -0.18 37.78
N GLU A 465 5.22 -0.32 38.09
CA GLU A 465 4.71 -0.19 39.47
C GLU A 465 5.32 -1.23 40.43
N LYS A 466 5.73 -2.39 39.91
CA LYS A 466 6.38 -3.46 40.68
C LYS A 466 7.78 -3.71 40.13
N LYS A 467 8.80 -3.57 40.97
CA LYS A 467 10.19 -3.88 40.61
C LYS A 467 10.30 -5.34 40.16
N LYS A 468 10.76 -5.54 38.93
CA LYS A 468 11.13 -6.85 38.38
C LYS A 468 12.64 -6.89 38.17
N THR A 469 13.26 -8.03 38.44
CA THR A 469 14.72 -8.24 38.30
C THR A 469 15.09 -8.79 36.92
N THR A 470 14.48 -8.27 35.86
CA THR A 470 14.78 -8.70 34.48
C THR A 470 15.95 -7.91 33.90
N SER A 471 16.57 -8.39 32.84
CA SER A 471 17.65 -7.68 32.14
C SER A 471 17.22 -6.31 31.60
N MET A 472 15.97 -6.16 31.14
CA MET A 472 15.47 -4.88 30.62
C MET A 472 15.20 -3.85 31.71
N HIS A 473 14.79 -4.30 32.89
CA HIS A 473 14.64 -3.43 34.06
C HIS A 473 16.02 -2.97 34.56
N GLN A 474 17.01 -3.86 34.60
CA GLN A 474 18.39 -3.49 34.94
C GLN A 474 18.99 -2.50 33.93
N ALA A 475 18.69 -2.67 32.64
CA ALA A 475 19.11 -1.72 31.62
C ALA A 475 18.47 -0.33 31.83
N LEU A 476 17.18 -0.29 32.17
CA LEU A 476 16.48 0.96 32.50
C LEU A 476 17.09 1.65 33.72
N GLU A 477 17.30 0.92 34.82
CA GLU A 477 17.95 1.43 36.04
C GLU A 477 19.37 1.93 35.73
N SER A 478 20.13 1.21 34.90
CA SER A 478 21.46 1.63 34.47
C SER A 478 21.43 2.93 33.68
N ILE A 479 20.45 3.13 32.79
CA ILE A 479 20.27 4.39 32.04
C ILE A 479 19.92 5.53 33.00
N ILE A 480 19.01 5.29 33.95
CA ILE A 480 18.64 6.29 34.98
C ILE A 480 19.86 6.66 35.84
N GLY A 481 20.72 5.69 36.15
CA GLY A 481 21.97 5.89 36.87
C GLY A 481 23.04 6.67 36.11
N LEU A 482 22.95 6.81 34.78
CA LEU A 482 23.86 7.67 34.00
C LEU A 482 23.56 9.16 34.18
N PHE A 483 22.38 9.52 34.69
CA PHE A 483 22.08 10.90 35.07
C PHE A 483 22.71 11.16 36.44
N GLU A 484 23.93 11.70 36.45
CA GLU A 484 24.64 12.13 37.67
C GLU A 484 23.77 13.05 38.54
N ASN A 485 24.08 13.18 39.84
CA ASN A 485 23.27 13.97 40.76
C ASN A 485 23.07 15.40 40.21
N ASP A 486 21.80 15.74 39.96
CA ASP A 486 21.28 16.99 39.36
C ASP A 486 21.27 17.12 37.82
N LEU A 487 21.76 16.14 37.04
CA LEU A 487 21.61 16.14 35.58
C LEU A 487 20.22 15.71 35.14
N GLU A 488 19.47 16.61 34.51
CA GLU A 488 18.13 16.33 33.93
C GLU A 488 18.20 15.75 32.51
N THR A 489 19.32 15.97 31.81
CA THR A 489 19.51 15.59 30.41
C THR A 489 20.80 14.81 30.20
N LEU A 490 20.78 13.86 29.27
CA LEU A 490 21.94 13.08 28.86
C LEU A 490 22.14 13.19 27.34
N GLN A 491 23.38 13.38 26.91
CA GLN A 491 23.73 13.35 25.49
C GLN A 491 23.63 11.92 24.94
N VAL A 492 23.02 11.75 23.77
CA VAL A 492 22.93 10.44 23.10
C VAL A 492 24.18 10.17 22.24
N ILE A 493 24.47 11.07 21.29
CA ILE A 493 25.56 10.89 20.33
C ILE A 493 26.91 11.11 21.01
N GLY A 494 27.86 10.22 20.77
CA GLY A 494 29.17 10.18 21.43
C GLY A 494 29.17 9.51 22.81
N ASN A 495 28.00 9.21 23.40
CA ASN A 495 27.92 8.59 24.72
C ASN A 495 28.11 7.06 24.66
N THR A 496 29.34 6.61 24.91
CA THR A 496 29.72 5.19 24.84
C THR A 496 29.10 4.36 25.96
N ASN A 497 28.88 4.93 27.14
CA ASN A 497 28.27 4.23 28.28
C ASN A 497 26.81 3.90 27.98
N LEU A 498 26.04 4.89 27.53
CA LEU A 498 24.68 4.70 27.06
C LEU A 498 24.64 3.69 25.90
N ALA A 499 25.51 3.84 24.90
CA ALA A 499 25.55 2.94 23.75
C ALA A 499 25.85 1.48 24.13
N SER A 500 26.63 1.23 25.19
CA SER A 500 26.88 -0.10 25.72
C SER A 500 25.62 -0.71 26.33
N ILE A 501 24.85 0.07 27.08
CA ILE A 501 23.58 -0.39 27.65
C ILE A 501 22.56 -0.68 26.54
N LEU A 502 22.46 0.21 25.53
CA LEU A 502 21.53 0.03 24.41
C LEU A 502 21.87 -1.18 23.53
N ARG A 503 23.16 -1.57 23.44
CA ARG A 503 23.56 -2.84 22.81
C ARG A 503 22.96 -4.02 23.55
N ASN A 504 23.08 -4.04 24.88
CA ASN A 504 22.47 -5.09 25.69
C ASN A 504 20.94 -5.12 25.50
N VAL A 505 20.27 -3.96 25.41
CA VAL A 505 18.84 -3.88 25.08
C VAL A 505 18.53 -4.53 23.72
N ALA A 506 19.29 -4.20 22.68
CA ALA A 506 19.10 -4.77 21.34
C ALA A 506 19.34 -6.29 21.30
N ASP A 507 20.35 -6.80 22.02
CA ASP A 507 20.65 -8.22 22.05
C ASP A 507 19.55 -9.02 22.76
N ASN A 508 19.06 -8.53 23.90
CA ASN A 508 17.99 -9.18 24.67
C ASN A 508 16.62 -9.15 23.96
N THR A 509 16.38 -8.20 23.05
CA THR A 509 15.12 -8.13 22.27
C THR A 509 15.12 -9.05 21.05
N THR A 510 16.28 -9.58 20.64
CA THR A 510 16.43 -10.31 19.35
C THR A 510 15.55 -11.56 19.25
N ALA A 511 15.44 -12.37 20.30
CA ALA A 511 14.63 -13.59 20.27
C ALA A 511 13.13 -13.27 20.11
N SER A 512 12.63 -12.30 20.88
CA SER A 512 11.25 -11.81 20.79
C SER A 512 10.94 -11.22 19.42
N LEU A 513 11.89 -10.47 18.84
CA LEU A 513 11.75 -9.91 17.50
C LEU A 513 11.60 -10.99 16.43
N LYS A 514 12.42 -12.05 16.50
CA LYS A 514 12.32 -13.19 15.59
C LYS A 514 10.92 -13.80 15.64
N HIS A 515 10.41 -14.07 16.84
CA HIS A 515 9.09 -14.64 17.02
C HIS A 515 7.97 -13.68 16.59
N GLY A 516 8.07 -12.39 16.93
CA GLY A 516 7.12 -11.36 16.48
C GLY A 516 7.01 -11.28 14.96
N ASN A 517 8.13 -11.43 14.26
CA ASN A 517 8.17 -11.38 12.80
C ASN A 517 7.57 -12.64 12.14
N GLU A 518 7.40 -13.76 12.85
CA GLU A 518 6.64 -14.91 12.36
C GLU A 518 5.15 -14.54 12.18
N TYR A 519 4.60 -13.67 13.03
CA TYR A 519 3.24 -13.14 12.84
C TYR A 519 3.14 -12.23 11.62
N ILE A 520 4.18 -11.44 11.33
CA ILE A 520 4.22 -10.59 10.13
C ILE A 520 4.25 -11.45 8.86
N VAL A 521 4.98 -12.57 8.86
CA VAL A 521 4.95 -13.55 7.77
C VAL A 521 3.52 -14.00 7.48
N GLU A 522 2.77 -14.39 8.52
CA GLU A 522 1.37 -14.81 8.35
C GLU A 522 0.45 -13.67 7.89
N ASN A 523 0.64 -12.44 8.39
CA ASN A 523 -0.17 -11.30 7.97
C ASN A 523 0.04 -10.97 6.49
N ILE A 524 1.29 -10.89 6.02
CA ILE A 524 1.59 -10.67 4.60
C ILE A 524 1.04 -11.85 3.77
N TRP A 525 1.23 -13.08 4.23
CA TRP A 525 0.73 -14.26 3.53
C TRP A 525 -0.79 -14.25 3.36
N ASN A 526 -1.50 -13.88 4.42
CA ASN A 526 -2.95 -13.74 4.38
C ASN A 526 -3.37 -12.61 3.45
N TYR A 527 -2.74 -11.42 3.53
CA TYR A 527 -3.00 -10.30 2.65
C TYR A 527 -2.93 -10.69 1.16
N PHE A 528 -1.84 -11.36 0.75
CA PHE A 528 -1.67 -11.86 -0.63
C PHE A 528 -2.62 -13.01 -1.01
N LYS A 529 -3.30 -13.65 -0.04
CA LYS A 529 -4.29 -14.72 -0.27
C LYS A 529 -5.73 -14.22 -0.28
N THR A 530 -6.11 -13.29 0.60
CA THR A 530 -7.51 -12.90 0.81
C THR A 530 -8.06 -12.03 -0.30
N GLU A 531 -7.21 -11.24 -0.96
CA GLU A 531 -7.59 -10.45 -2.13
C GLU A 531 -8.05 -11.34 -3.33
N TYR A 532 -7.87 -12.66 -3.26
CA TYR A 532 -8.26 -13.64 -4.28
C TYR A 532 -9.69 -14.22 -4.10
N LYS A 533 -10.44 -13.82 -3.07
CA LYS A 533 -11.79 -14.38 -2.79
C LYS A 533 -12.97 -13.44 -3.06
N ALA A 534 -12.74 -12.24 -3.59
CA ALA A 534 -13.80 -11.26 -3.87
C ALA A 534 -14.41 -11.44 -5.27
#